data_AF-A0A1C2Y3K1-F1
#
_entry.id   AF-A0A1C2Y3K1-F1
#
_cell.length_a   1.000
_cell.length_b   1.000
_cell.length_c   1.000
_cell.angle_alpha   90.00
_cell.angle_beta   90.00
_cell.angle_gamma   90.00
#
_symmetry.space_group_name_H-M   'P 1'
#
loop_
_entity.id
_entity.type
_entity.pdbx_description
1 polymer ?
#
loop_
_entity_poly.entity_id
_entity_poly.type
_entity_poly.pdbx_seq_one_letter_code
_entity_poly.pdbx_strand_id
1 'polypeptide(L)'
;MDNEKRMVDTYEVKHAVCIGDKETLFLEDGKSPDSPYMVCNCSWDNPLGVDQYSDAVVSADYLEMMTEFADRVTAQIEAVKAERAKISVPLEPFALDHCVPDDTGESIEDKVAVIRQESLRPEYRTADKQLVLISGGFGSQGKARGRAVYVVNLYSGKESRWNRADILGVVKPECIPDWAKHRLRQIEAERQVKHRKQEQAR
;
A
#
# COMPACT_ATOMS: atom_id res chain seq x y z
N MET A 1 7.74 26.86 10.19
CA MET A 1 8.16 25.45 10.23
C MET A 1 9.32 25.37 9.28
N ASP A 2 10.54 25.16 9.81
CA ASP A 2 11.70 25.03 8.94
C ASP A 2 11.43 23.92 7.93
N ASN A 3 11.59 24.25 6.65
CA ASN A 3 11.44 23.31 5.56
C ASN A 3 12.67 22.41 5.59
N GLU A 4 12.65 21.44 6.51
CA GLU A 4 13.77 20.53 6.74
C GLU A 4 14.01 19.77 5.44
N LYS A 5 15.19 20.01 4.85
CA LYS A 5 15.58 19.41 3.58
C LYS A 5 15.74 17.91 3.80
N ARG A 6 15.06 17.09 3.00
CA ARG A 6 15.28 15.64 3.01
C ARG A 6 16.67 15.35 2.46
N MET A 7 17.50 14.72 3.27
CA MET A 7 18.87 14.35 2.93
C MET A 7 19.00 12.84 2.81
N VAL A 8 19.82 12.38 1.86
CA VAL A 8 20.32 11.01 1.82
C VAL A 8 21.84 11.11 1.78
N ASP A 9 22.47 10.67 2.87
CA ASP A 9 23.89 10.93 3.15
C ASP A 9 24.21 12.44 3.05
N THR A 10 25.09 12.86 2.14
CA THR A 10 25.44 14.28 1.92
C THR A 10 24.58 14.99 0.87
N TYR A 11 23.70 14.26 0.16
CA TYR A 11 22.92 14.79 -0.96
C TYR A 11 21.53 15.25 -0.52
N GLU A 12 21.10 16.40 -1.03
CA GLU A 12 19.76 16.95 -0.83
C GLU A 12 18.81 16.38 -1.89
N VAL A 13 17.68 15.82 -1.48
CA VAL A 13 16.63 15.37 -2.40
C VAL A 13 15.98 16.58 -3.07
N LYS A 14 16.11 16.67 -4.40
CA LYS A 14 15.50 17.73 -5.23
C LYS A 14 14.21 17.27 -5.89
N HIS A 15 14.19 16.02 -6.36
CA HIS A 15 13.00 15.41 -6.91
C HIS A 15 12.77 14.05 -6.27
N ALA A 16 11.51 13.78 -5.97
CA ALA A 16 11.06 12.50 -5.45
C ALA A 16 9.77 12.13 -6.16
N VAL A 17 9.76 10.97 -6.81
CA VAL A 17 8.59 10.45 -7.50
C VAL A 17 8.33 9.05 -6.99
N CYS A 18 7.13 8.85 -6.44
CA CYS A 18 6.72 7.63 -5.79
C CYS A 18 5.67 6.94 -6.68
N ILE A 19 6.03 5.81 -7.29
CA ILE A 19 5.15 5.04 -8.17
C ILE A 19 5.31 3.55 -7.85
N GLY A 20 4.19 2.89 -7.56
CA GLY A 20 4.22 1.47 -7.21
C GLY A 20 4.74 1.24 -5.79
N ASP A 21 5.76 0.40 -5.65
CA ASP A 21 6.32 -0.07 -4.37
C ASP A 21 7.57 0.70 -3.91
N LYS A 22 8.07 1.63 -4.72
CA LYS A 22 9.30 2.38 -4.46
C LYS A 22 9.17 3.84 -4.86
N GLU A 23 10.15 4.61 -4.42
CA GLU A 23 10.32 6.02 -4.73
C GLU A 23 11.66 6.22 -5.44
N THR A 24 11.66 6.87 -6.61
CA THR A 24 12.90 7.28 -7.26
C THR A 24 13.23 8.70 -6.83
N LEU A 25 14.48 8.90 -6.43
CA LEU A 25 15.01 10.15 -5.92
C LEU A 25 16.08 10.69 -6.87
N PHE A 26 16.00 11.98 -7.17
CA PHE A 26 17.09 12.75 -7.75
C PHE A 26 17.65 13.67 -6.68
N LEU A 27 18.95 13.59 -6.44
CA LEU A 27 19.61 14.30 -5.36
C LEU A 27 20.84 15.06 -5.85
N GLU A 28 21.15 16.14 -5.13
CA GLU A 28 22.26 17.04 -5.43
C GLU A 28 23.14 17.27 -4.19
N ASP A 29 24.46 17.21 -4.38
CA ASP A 29 25.44 17.66 -3.40
C ASP A 29 26.38 18.70 -4.01
N GLY A 30 26.15 19.98 -3.69
CA GLY A 30 27.00 21.08 -4.14
C GLY A 30 28.42 21.07 -3.54
N LYS A 31 28.74 20.14 -2.63
CA LYS A 31 30.06 19.99 -2.01
C LYS A 31 30.88 18.86 -2.65
N SER A 32 30.30 18.05 -3.52
CA SER A 32 30.98 16.96 -4.23
C SER A 32 31.15 17.32 -5.71
N PRO A 33 32.20 18.06 -6.10
CA PRO A 33 32.35 18.53 -7.49
C PRO A 33 32.59 17.40 -8.51
N ASP A 34 33.13 16.26 -8.08
CA ASP A 34 33.38 15.11 -8.95
C ASP A 34 32.12 14.25 -9.18
N SER A 35 31.11 14.40 -8.33
CA SER A 35 29.85 13.64 -8.38
C SER A 35 28.68 14.41 -7.76
N PRO A 36 28.32 15.61 -8.27
CA PRO A 36 27.29 16.45 -7.67
C PRO A 36 25.87 15.87 -7.76
N TYR A 37 25.60 14.92 -8.66
CA TYR A 37 24.27 14.38 -8.91
C TYR A 37 24.19 12.89 -8.56
N MET A 38 23.11 12.51 -7.88
CA MET A 38 22.80 11.12 -7.54
C MET A 38 21.37 10.77 -7.92
N VAL A 39 21.16 9.53 -8.37
CA VAL A 39 19.83 8.91 -8.45
C VAL A 39 19.85 7.62 -7.65
N CYS A 40 18.85 7.44 -6.79
CA CYS A 40 18.67 6.21 -6.02
C CYS A 40 17.18 5.87 -5.88
N ASN A 41 16.90 4.65 -5.42
CA ASN A 41 15.56 4.21 -5.05
C ASN A 41 15.43 4.19 -3.53
N CYS A 42 14.25 4.53 -3.01
CA CYS A 42 13.87 4.35 -1.62
C CYS A 42 12.68 3.37 -1.56
N SER A 43 12.77 2.37 -0.70
CA SER A 43 11.68 1.43 -0.39
C SER A 43 11.47 1.33 1.12
N TRP A 44 10.31 0.78 1.51
CA TRP A 44 9.95 0.54 2.91
C TRP A 44 9.66 -0.93 3.18
N ASP A 45 10.06 -1.82 2.26
CA ASP A 45 9.85 -3.26 2.35
C ASP A 45 10.88 -3.93 3.26
N ASN A 46 10.91 -3.48 4.52
CA ASN A 46 11.72 -4.05 5.58
C ASN A 46 10.89 -4.16 6.87
N PRO A 47 11.27 -5.05 7.82
CA PRO A 47 10.49 -5.30 9.02
C PRO A 47 10.24 -4.09 9.92
N LEU A 48 11.04 -3.02 9.77
CA LEU A 48 10.93 -1.80 10.56
C LEU A 48 10.14 -0.69 9.84
N GLY A 49 9.84 -0.86 8.54
CA GLY A 49 9.17 0.14 7.72
C GLY A 49 9.95 1.45 7.58
N VAL A 50 11.27 1.41 7.73
CA VAL A 50 12.15 2.59 7.62
C VAL A 50 12.63 2.78 6.18
N ASP A 51 13.12 3.96 5.85
CA ASP A 51 13.69 4.23 4.53
C ASP A 51 14.88 3.29 4.24
N GLN A 52 14.78 2.53 3.15
CA GLN A 52 15.87 1.71 2.62
C GLN A 52 16.26 2.22 1.24
N TYR A 53 17.51 2.68 1.12
CA TYR A 53 18.06 3.21 -0.12
C TYR A 53 18.81 2.13 -0.91
N SER A 54 18.57 2.05 -2.23
CA SER A 54 19.22 1.10 -3.14
C SER A 54 19.55 1.72 -4.50
N ASP A 55 20.34 0.99 -5.29
CA ASP A 55 20.65 1.31 -6.70
C ASP A 55 21.19 2.73 -6.91
N ALA A 56 22.03 3.20 -5.99
CA ALA A 56 22.62 4.52 -6.08
C ALA A 56 23.60 4.59 -7.26
N VAL A 57 23.37 5.56 -8.14
CA VAL A 57 24.25 5.91 -9.25
C VAL A 57 24.57 7.40 -9.13
N VAL A 58 25.83 7.76 -9.35
CA VAL A 58 26.32 9.14 -9.26
C VAL A 58 27.05 9.53 -10.53
N SER A 59 26.92 10.80 -10.92
CA SER A 59 27.67 11.38 -12.04
C SER A 59 27.80 12.90 -11.85
N ALA A 60 28.75 13.50 -12.56
CA ALA A 60 28.86 14.94 -12.70
C ALA A 60 28.04 15.50 -13.87
N ASP A 61 27.53 14.64 -14.76
CA ASP A 61 26.66 15.05 -15.86
C ASP A 61 25.20 15.10 -15.40
N TYR A 62 24.66 16.33 -15.37
CA TYR A 62 23.27 16.59 -14.99
C TYR A 62 22.26 15.91 -15.93
N LEU A 63 22.50 15.95 -17.25
CA LEU A 63 21.57 15.40 -18.23
C LEU A 63 21.60 13.87 -18.21
N GLU A 64 22.76 13.27 -17.98
CA GLU A 64 22.89 11.83 -17.74
C GLU A 64 22.04 11.39 -16.53
N MET A 65 22.20 12.06 -15.38
CA MET A 65 21.46 11.67 -14.17
C MET A 65 19.96 11.98 -14.27
N MET A 66 19.57 13.06 -14.95
CA MET A 66 18.15 13.34 -15.20
C MET A 66 17.53 12.30 -16.14
N THR A 67 18.30 11.78 -17.10
CA THR A 67 17.86 10.68 -17.98
C THR A 67 17.68 9.40 -17.17
N GLU A 68 18.65 9.02 -16.34
CA GLU A 68 18.54 7.87 -15.43
C GLU A 68 17.32 7.97 -14.51
N PHE A 69 17.07 9.15 -13.94
CA PHE A 69 15.87 9.42 -13.13
C PHE A 69 14.58 9.20 -13.92
N ALA A 70 14.48 9.80 -15.11
CA ALA A 70 13.30 9.69 -15.97
C ALA A 70 13.05 8.26 -16.45
N ASP A 71 14.11 7.52 -16.78
CA ASP A 71 14.03 6.12 -17.22
C ASP A 71 13.54 5.22 -16.08
N ARG A 72 14.02 5.41 -14.85
CA ARG A 72 13.52 4.67 -13.67
C ARG A 72 12.05 4.95 -13.38
N VAL A 73 11.63 6.21 -13.46
CA VAL A 73 10.23 6.60 -13.28
C VAL A 73 9.37 5.96 -14.38
N THR A 74 9.82 5.99 -15.64
CA THR A 74 9.14 5.37 -16.77
C THR A 74 9.01 3.86 -16.57
N ALA A 75 10.07 3.19 -16.15
CA ALA A 75 10.06 1.75 -15.86
C ALA A 75 9.05 1.39 -14.75
N GLN A 76 8.93 2.21 -13.71
CA GLN A 76 7.92 2.02 -12.66
C GLN A 76 6.48 2.19 -13.18
N ILE A 77 6.25 3.21 -14.01
CA ILE A 77 4.95 3.42 -14.65
C ILE A 77 4.55 2.20 -15.47
N GLU A 78 5.45 1.69 -16.31
CA GLU A 78 5.18 0.51 -17.15
C GLU A 78 4.98 -0.76 -16.30
N ALA A 79 5.72 -0.92 -15.21
CA ALA A 79 5.51 -2.02 -14.27
C ALA A 79 4.12 -1.99 -13.63
N VAL A 80 3.66 -0.81 -13.16
CA VAL A 80 2.32 -0.64 -12.59
C VAL A 80 1.23 -0.86 -13.65
N LYS A 81 1.42 -0.37 -14.88
CA LYS A 81 0.49 -0.65 -16.00
C LYS A 81 0.41 -2.16 -16.27
N ALA A 82 1.54 -2.85 -16.30
CA ALA A 82 1.60 -4.29 -16.51
C ALA A 82 0.96 -5.08 -15.35
N GLU A 83 1.11 -4.61 -14.11
CA GLU A 83 0.39 -5.16 -12.94
C GLU A 83 -1.13 -5.01 -13.14
N ARG A 84 -1.59 -3.81 -13.50
CA ARG A 84 -3.01 -3.52 -13.71
C ARG A 84 -3.63 -4.31 -14.86
N ALA A 85 -2.87 -4.52 -15.94
CA ALA A 85 -3.31 -5.32 -17.07
C ALA A 85 -3.57 -6.80 -16.73
N LYS A 86 -2.98 -7.30 -15.63
CA LYS A 86 -3.20 -8.67 -15.13
C LYS A 86 -4.44 -8.78 -14.25
N ILE A 87 -5.08 -7.66 -13.90
CA ILE A 87 -6.26 -7.66 -13.04
C ILE A 87 -7.46 -8.15 -13.84
N SER A 88 -8.06 -9.25 -13.39
CA SER A 88 -9.17 -9.92 -14.08
C SER A 88 -10.55 -9.49 -13.58
N VAL A 89 -10.61 -8.54 -12.66
CA VAL A 89 -11.84 -8.01 -12.07
C VAL A 89 -12.06 -6.54 -12.46
N PRO A 90 -13.30 -6.04 -12.43
CA PRO A 90 -13.58 -4.62 -12.64
C PRO A 90 -12.75 -3.75 -11.69
N LEU A 91 -12.19 -2.65 -12.19
CA LEU A 91 -11.30 -1.77 -11.44
C LEU A 91 -12.01 -0.60 -10.77
N GLU A 92 -13.29 -0.38 -11.11
CA GLU A 92 -14.12 0.71 -10.63
C GLU A 92 -14.10 0.75 -9.10
N PRO A 93 -13.67 1.87 -8.49
CA PRO A 93 -13.49 1.92 -7.05
C PRO A 93 -14.83 1.92 -6.32
N PHE A 94 -14.83 1.34 -5.12
CA PHE A 94 -15.95 1.44 -4.20
C PHE A 94 -16.01 2.83 -3.58
N ALA A 95 -17.22 3.37 -3.50
CA ALA A 95 -17.54 4.63 -2.87
C ALA A 95 -18.50 4.44 -1.67
N LEU A 96 -18.82 5.53 -0.99
CA LEU A 96 -19.56 5.52 0.28
C LEU A 96 -20.97 4.93 0.14
N ASP A 97 -21.60 5.10 -1.01
CA ASP A 97 -22.90 4.54 -1.40
C ASP A 97 -22.95 3.00 -1.37
N HIS A 98 -21.81 2.34 -1.59
CA HIS A 98 -21.68 0.88 -1.52
C HIS A 98 -21.51 0.37 -0.08
N CYS A 99 -21.34 1.28 0.88
CA CYS A 99 -20.99 0.95 2.26
C CYS A 99 -22.09 1.34 3.23
N VAL A 100 -22.14 0.63 4.35
CA VAL A 100 -22.68 1.16 5.61
C VAL A 100 -21.55 1.96 6.25
N PRO A 101 -21.74 3.28 6.50
CA PRO A 101 -20.74 4.10 7.16
C PRO A 101 -20.31 3.51 8.48
N ASP A 102 -19.04 3.71 8.83
CA ASP A 102 -18.53 3.19 10.08
C ASP A 102 -19.20 3.82 11.32
N ASP A 103 -19.78 2.98 12.18
CA ASP A 103 -20.11 3.32 13.55
C ASP A 103 -19.00 2.82 14.49
N THR A 104 -18.22 3.74 15.05
CA THR A 104 -17.14 3.44 16.00
C THR A 104 -17.62 2.74 17.28
N GLY A 105 -18.94 2.75 17.55
CA GLY A 105 -19.56 2.00 18.63
C GLY A 105 -19.66 0.50 18.36
N GLU A 106 -19.58 0.08 17.10
CA GLU A 106 -19.74 -1.30 16.66
C GLU A 106 -18.42 -1.94 16.21
N SER A 107 -18.36 -3.27 16.34
CA SER A 107 -17.25 -4.05 15.79
C SER A 107 -17.40 -4.23 14.28
N ILE A 108 -16.28 -4.16 13.56
CA ILE A 108 -16.14 -4.53 12.15
C ILE A 108 -15.28 -5.78 11.95
N GLU A 109 -14.91 -6.46 13.03
CA GLU A 109 -14.17 -7.72 12.93
C GLU A 109 -14.96 -8.75 12.12
N ASP A 110 -14.25 -9.52 11.30
CA ASP A 110 -14.78 -10.51 10.35
C ASP A 110 -15.81 -9.97 9.34
N LYS A 111 -15.88 -8.63 9.16
CA LYS A 111 -16.68 -8.00 8.12
C LYS A 111 -15.84 -7.66 6.88
N VAL A 112 -16.51 -7.59 5.74
CA VAL A 112 -15.92 -7.10 4.48
C VAL A 112 -16.01 -5.58 4.46
N ALA A 113 -14.89 -4.92 4.27
CA ALA A 113 -14.79 -3.47 4.31
C ALA A 113 -14.05 -2.91 3.10
N VAL A 114 -14.20 -1.60 2.91
CA VAL A 114 -13.55 -0.82 1.85
C VAL A 114 -12.49 0.06 2.47
N ILE A 115 -11.26 0.04 1.94
CA ILE A 115 -10.24 1.05 2.24
C ILE A 115 -10.59 2.34 1.48
N ARG A 116 -10.47 3.50 2.15
CA ARG A 116 -10.62 4.83 1.52
C ARG A 116 -9.65 4.97 0.36
N GLN A 117 -10.15 5.55 -0.74
CA GLN A 117 -9.31 5.82 -1.90
C GLN A 117 -8.17 6.79 -1.56
N GLU A 118 -8.42 7.73 -0.65
CA GLU A 118 -7.46 8.75 -0.20
C GLU A 118 -6.32 8.13 0.62
N SER A 119 -6.57 7.00 1.29
CA SER A 119 -5.55 6.22 2.00
C SER A 119 -4.71 5.35 1.05
N LEU A 120 -5.10 5.24 -0.22
CA LEU A 120 -4.38 4.52 -1.26
C LEU A 120 -3.64 5.48 -2.19
N ARG A 121 -2.50 5.00 -2.72
CA ARG A 121 -1.78 5.72 -3.78
C ARG A 121 -2.66 5.84 -5.02
N PRO A 122 -2.58 6.96 -5.78
CA PRO A 122 -3.46 7.23 -6.92
C PRO A 122 -3.59 6.08 -7.92
N GLU A 123 -2.47 5.42 -8.24
CA GLU A 123 -2.39 4.30 -9.17
C GLU A 123 -3.08 3.00 -8.67
N TYR A 124 -3.36 2.94 -7.37
CA TYR A 124 -3.95 1.80 -6.65
C TYR A 124 -5.36 2.08 -6.11
N ARG A 125 -6.01 3.17 -6.54
CA ARG A 125 -7.40 3.50 -6.19
C ARG A 125 -8.38 2.67 -7.02
N THR A 126 -8.32 1.36 -6.85
CA THR A 126 -9.08 0.38 -7.63
C THR A 126 -9.73 -0.67 -6.72
N ALA A 127 -10.83 -1.26 -7.17
CA ALA A 127 -11.60 -2.24 -6.39
C ALA A 127 -10.77 -3.42 -5.86
N ASP A 128 -9.81 -3.91 -6.63
CA ASP A 128 -8.93 -5.03 -6.24
C ASP A 128 -8.05 -4.69 -5.03
N LYS A 129 -7.69 -3.40 -4.86
CA LYS A 129 -6.88 -2.92 -3.74
C LYS A 129 -7.72 -2.51 -2.53
N GLN A 130 -8.95 -2.07 -2.75
CA GLN A 130 -9.83 -1.54 -1.69
C GLN A 130 -10.53 -2.61 -0.86
N LEU A 131 -10.93 -3.73 -1.46
CA LEU A 131 -11.83 -4.68 -0.84
C LEU A 131 -11.07 -5.63 0.09
N VAL A 132 -11.38 -5.61 1.38
CA VAL A 132 -10.64 -6.35 2.40
C VAL A 132 -11.57 -7.06 3.39
N LEU A 133 -11.13 -8.20 3.92
CA LEU A 133 -11.72 -8.83 5.09
C LEU A 133 -10.97 -8.36 6.33
N ILE A 134 -11.68 -7.83 7.32
CA ILE A 134 -11.11 -7.44 8.60
C ILE A 134 -10.84 -8.70 9.42
N SER A 135 -9.57 -8.99 9.72
CA SER A 135 -9.18 -10.19 10.48
C SER A 135 -8.99 -9.93 11.98
N GLY A 136 -8.95 -8.67 12.42
CA GLY A 136 -8.91 -8.30 13.83
C GLY A 136 -8.15 -7.01 14.12
N GLY A 137 -7.57 -6.93 15.31
CA GLY A 137 -6.83 -5.77 15.83
C GLY A 137 -7.70 -4.88 16.72
N PHE A 138 -7.08 -4.13 17.64
CA PHE A 138 -7.85 -3.34 18.61
C PHE A 138 -8.79 -2.31 17.97
N GLY A 139 -8.47 -1.80 16.78
CA GLY A 139 -9.32 -0.86 16.04
C GLY A 139 -10.50 -1.51 15.32
N SER A 140 -10.55 -2.84 15.20
CA SER A 140 -11.71 -3.53 14.63
C SER A 140 -12.87 -3.62 15.62
N GLN A 141 -12.62 -3.49 16.92
CA GLN A 141 -13.61 -3.60 17.98
C GLN A 141 -14.37 -2.28 18.20
N GLY A 142 -15.64 -2.40 18.59
CA GLY A 142 -16.45 -1.25 18.98
C GLY A 142 -15.95 -0.61 20.28
N LYS A 143 -16.01 0.72 20.36
CA LYS A 143 -15.61 1.53 21.53
C LYS A 143 -14.16 1.32 22.00
N ALA A 144 -13.32 0.73 21.18
CA ALA A 144 -11.93 0.50 21.51
C ALA A 144 -11.09 1.77 21.37
N ARG A 145 -10.05 1.89 22.20
CA ARG A 145 -9.07 2.99 22.12
C ARG A 145 -8.01 2.77 21.05
N GLY A 146 -7.79 1.51 20.66
CA GLY A 146 -6.80 1.16 19.64
C GLY A 146 -7.28 1.54 18.25
N ARG A 147 -6.34 1.86 17.36
CA ARG A 147 -6.64 2.26 15.98
C ARG A 147 -6.30 1.21 14.94
N ALA A 148 -5.43 0.25 15.28
CA ALA A 148 -4.89 -0.72 14.33
C ALA A 148 -5.94 -1.76 13.95
N VAL A 149 -6.10 -1.98 12.65
CA VAL A 149 -6.98 -2.98 12.05
C VAL A 149 -6.12 -3.86 11.15
N TYR A 150 -6.16 -5.16 11.36
CA TYR A 150 -5.52 -6.13 10.48
C TYR A 150 -6.53 -6.62 9.44
N VAL A 151 -6.09 -6.70 8.20
CA VAL A 151 -6.96 -7.01 7.07
C VAL A 151 -6.30 -8.00 6.12
N VAL A 152 -7.12 -8.77 5.42
CA VAL A 152 -6.72 -9.60 4.28
C VAL A 152 -7.33 -8.99 3.02
N ASN A 153 -6.52 -8.61 2.04
CA ASN A 153 -7.02 -8.13 0.77
C ASN A 153 -7.68 -9.26 -0.03
N LEU A 154 -8.92 -9.04 -0.49
CA LEU A 154 -9.73 -10.10 -1.10
C LEU A 154 -9.30 -10.47 -2.53
N TYR A 155 -8.52 -9.64 -3.21
CA TYR A 155 -8.00 -9.97 -4.53
C TYR A 155 -6.65 -10.71 -4.42
N SER A 156 -5.67 -10.07 -3.77
CA SER A 156 -4.30 -10.57 -3.66
C SER A 156 -4.10 -11.61 -2.55
N GLY A 157 -5.00 -11.68 -1.56
CA GLY A 157 -4.83 -12.51 -0.37
C GLY A 157 -3.76 -12.01 0.61
N LYS A 158 -3.13 -10.86 0.37
CA LYS A 158 -2.08 -10.32 1.24
C LYS A 158 -2.68 -9.76 2.53
N GLU A 159 -2.00 -10.03 3.64
CA GLU A 159 -2.29 -9.43 4.94
C GLU A 159 -1.63 -8.05 5.05
N SER A 160 -2.32 -7.09 5.65
CA SER A 160 -1.79 -5.75 5.91
C SER A 160 -2.42 -5.11 7.14
N ARG A 161 -1.79 -4.05 7.65
CA ARG A 161 -2.28 -3.29 8.79
C ARG A 161 -2.69 -1.89 8.35
N TRP A 162 -3.89 -1.48 8.76
CA TRP A 162 -4.46 -0.17 8.51
C TRP A 162 -4.88 0.49 9.82
N ASN A 163 -5.23 1.78 9.79
CA ASN A 163 -5.98 2.39 10.87
C ASN A 163 -7.48 2.29 10.59
N ARG A 164 -8.28 2.30 11.65
CA ARG A 164 -9.74 2.36 11.54
C ARG A 164 -10.23 3.53 10.68
N ALA A 165 -9.54 4.67 10.76
CA ALA A 165 -9.85 5.87 9.98
C ALA A 165 -9.64 5.68 8.46
N ASP A 166 -8.74 4.77 8.06
CA ASP A 166 -8.48 4.43 6.66
C ASP A 166 -9.58 3.55 6.07
N ILE A 167 -10.47 3.00 6.89
CA ILE A 167 -11.62 2.23 6.46
C ILE A 167 -12.77 3.18 6.14
N LEU A 168 -13.29 3.09 4.91
CA LEU A 168 -14.44 3.86 4.44
C LEU A 168 -15.74 3.40 5.12
N GLY A 169 -15.94 2.08 5.20
CA GLY A 169 -17.11 1.46 5.80
C GLY A 169 -17.19 -0.04 5.50
N VAL A 170 -18.20 -0.69 6.06
CA VAL A 170 -18.50 -2.10 5.78
C VAL A 170 -19.30 -2.18 4.49
N VAL A 171 -18.92 -3.07 3.57
CA VAL A 171 -19.60 -3.23 2.29
C VAL A 171 -20.99 -3.81 2.52
N LYS A 172 -22.01 -3.23 1.88
CA LYS A 172 -23.36 -3.79 1.89
C LYS A 172 -23.36 -5.18 1.23
N PRO A 173 -24.01 -6.21 1.78
CA PRO A 173 -23.98 -7.57 1.23
C PRO A 173 -24.32 -7.66 -0.26
N GLU A 174 -25.26 -6.85 -0.73
CA GLU A 174 -25.69 -6.73 -2.12
C GLU A 174 -24.64 -6.08 -3.05
N CYS A 175 -23.72 -5.30 -2.51
CA CYS A 175 -22.63 -4.65 -3.25
C CYS A 175 -21.35 -5.50 -3.29
N ILE A 176 -21.30 -6.64 -2.59
CA ILE A 176 -20.14 -7.53 -2.63
C ILE A 176 -20.13 -8.27 -3.98
N PRO A 177 -19.07 -8.13 -4.80
CA PRO A 177 -18.99 -8.79 -6.10
C PRO A 177 -18.72 -10.29 -5.94
N ASP A 178 -19.10 -11.09 -6.94
CA ASP A 178 -19.06 -12.55 -6.84
C ASP A 178 -17.64 -13.11 -6.70
N TRP A 179 -16.64 -12.47 -7.31
CA TRP A 179 -15.24 -12.85 -7.15
C TRP A 179 -14.79 -12.72 -5.69
N ALA A 180 -15.28 -11.70 -4.97
CA ALA A 180 -14.96 -11.49 -3.57
C ALA A 180 -15.67 -12.51 -2.67
N LYS A 181 -16.94 -12.83 -2.96
CA LYS A 181 -17.67 -13.92 -2.27
C LYS A 181 -16.94 -15.25 -2.41
N HIS A 182 -16.41 -15.55 -3.59
CA HIS A 182 -15.63 -16.77 -3.81
C HIS A 182 -14.34 -16.77 -2.97
N ARG A 183 -13.58 -15.65 -2.94
CA ARG A 183 -12.39 -15.56 -2.11
C ARG A 183 -12.70 -15.69 -0.62
N LEU A 184 -13.77 -15.07 -0.13
CA LEU A 184 -14.17 -15.17 1.28
C LEU A 184 -14.37 -16.62 1.71
N ARG A 185 -15.08 -17.42 0.90
CA ARG A 185 -15.25 -18.86 1.15
C ARG A 185 -13.91 -19.61 1.21
N GLN A 186 -12.96 -19.25 0.33
CA GLN A 186 -11.62 -19.84 0.36
C GLN A 186 -10.87 -19.49 1.64
N ILE A 187 -10.88 -18.21 2.05
CA ILE A 187 -10.21 -17.75 3.27
C ILE A 187 -10.82 -18.43 4.51
N GLU A 188 -12.15 -18.54 4.57
CA GLU A 188 -12.85 -19.25 5.66
C GLU A 188 -12.45 -20.73 5.71
N ALA A 189 -12.39 -21.41 4.56
CA ALA A 189 -11.94 -22.81 4.48
C ALA A 189 -10.47 -22.96 4.92
N GLU A 190 -9.58 -22.06 4.50
CA GLU A 190 -8.17 -22.04 4.92
C GLU A 190 -8.03 -21.83 6.44
N ARG A 191 -8.82 -20.91 7.03
CA ARG A 191 -8.86 -20.68 8.48
C ARG A 191 -9.36 -21.91 9.25
N GLN A 192 -10.41 -22.56 8.78
CA GLN A 192 -10.95 -23.80 9.36
C GLN A 192 -9.91 -24.93 9.36
N VAL A 193 -9.17 -25.10 8.26
CA VAL A 193 -8.10 -26.11 8.16
C VAL A 193 -6.95 -25.79 9.12
N LYS A 194 -6.53 -24.52 9.22
CA LYS A 194 -5.49 -24.09 10.18
C LYS A 194 -5.91 -24.37 11.63
N HIS A 195 -7.16 -24.06 11.99
CA HIS A 195 -7.69 -24.30 13.34
C HIS A 195 -7.66 -25.79 13.70
N ARG A 196 -8.17 -26.66 12.82
CA ARG A 196 -8.17 -28.12 13.02
C ARG A 196 -6.75 -28.69 13.19
N LYS A 197 -5.77 -28.18 12.43
CA LYS A 197 -4.37 -28.61 12.57
C LYS A 197 -3.75 -28.17 13.90
N GLN A 198 -4.10 -26.99 14.40
CA GLN A 198 -3.63 -26.50 15.71
C GLN A 198 -4.26 -27.26 16.88
N GLU A 199 -5.53 -27.66 16.77
CA GLU A 199 -6.20 -28.50 17.75
C GLU A 199 -5.63 -29.93 17.80
N GLN A 200 -5.21 -30.48 16.65
CA GLN A 200 -4.58 -31.80 16.57
C GLN A 200 -3.12 -31.81 17.04
N ALA A 201 -2.47 -30.65 17.15
CA ALA A 201 -1.09 -30.49 17.61
C ALA A 201 -0.97 -30.13 19.09
N ARG A 202 -2.10 -30.00 19.81
CA ARG A 202 -2.19 -29.81 21.25
C ARG A 202 -2.54 -31.11 21.96
#